data_AF-A0A0D3EQE0-F1
#
_entry.id   AF-A0A0D3EQE0-F1
#
_cell.length_a   1.000
_cell.length_b   1.000
_cell.length_c   1.000
_cell.angle_alpha   90.00
_cell.angle_beta   90.00
_cell.angle_gamma   90.00
#
_symmetry.space_group_name_H-M   'P 1'
#
loop_
_entity.id
_entity.type
_entity.pdbx_description
1 polymer ?
#
loop_
_entity_poly.entity_id
_entity_poly.type
_entity_poly.pdbx_seq_one_letter_code
_entity_poly.pdbx_strand_id
1 'polypeptide(L)' 'MADPPPPHHPPCAACAHQGRPSCPAGCPLAPYFPADRPERFEYANLLFGVDGILCRLEAAGPDTGL' A
#
# COMPACT_ATOMS: atom_id res chain seq x y z
N MET A 1 -6.17 -23.53 0.65
CA MET A 1 -4.93 -23.32 1.41
C MET A 1 -4.25 -22.11 0.80
N ALA A 2 -4.42 -20.92 1.40
CA ALA A 2 -3.76 -19.73 0.91
C ALA A 2 -2.30 -19.77 1.38
N ASP A 3 -1.37 -19.63 0.45
CA ASP A 3 0.07 -19.57 0.69
C ASP A 3 0.37 -18.48 1.74
N PRO A 4 1.21 -18.74 2.76
CA PRO A 4 1.57 -17.70 3.71
C PRO A 4 2.27 -16.56 2.96
N PRO A 5 1.84 -15.29 3.11
CA PRO A 5 2.50 -14.19 2.42
C PRO A 5 3.99 -14.18 2.77
N PRO A 6 4.89 -13.97 1.78
CA PRO A 6 6.32 -14.06 2.02
C PRO A 6 6.76 -13.10 3.14
N PRO A 7 7.74 -13.50 3.97
CA PRO A 7 8.22 -12.68 5.07
C PRO A 7 8.96 -11.48 4.49
N HIS A 8 8.24 -10.37 4.37
CA HIS A 8 8.69 -9.12 3.80
C HIS A 8 8.93 -9.16 2.28
N HIS A 9 8.39 -8.15 1.60
CA HIS A 9 8.55 -7.97 0.16
C HIS A 9 9.18 -6.60 -0.12
N PRO A 10 9.64 -6.35 -1.36
CA PRO A 10 10.12 -5.04 -1.77
C PRO A 10 9.15 -3.94 -1.36
N PRO A 11 9.64 -2.75 -0.97
CA PRO A 11 8.77 -1.70 -0.46
C PRO A 11 7.80 -1.24 -1.54
N CYS A 12 6.51 -1.18 -1.21
CA CYS A 12 5.51 -0.50 -2.01
C CYS A 12 5.80 1.01 -2.05
N ALA A 13 5.17 1.76 -2.95
CA ALA A 13 5.42 3.19 -3.10
C ALA A 13 5.19 3.97 -1.79
N ALA A 14 4.22 3.56 -0.98
CA ALA A 14 3.96 4.18 0.32
C ALA A 14 5.05 3.89 1.38
N CYS A 15 5.50 2.62 1.46
CA CYS A 15 6.60 2.22 2.34
C CYS A 15 7.89 2.94 1.93
N ALA A 16 8.19 2.99 0.63
CA ALA A 16 9.36 3.66 0.08
C ALA A 16 9.35 5.16 0.38
N HIS A 17 8.20 5.83 0.22
CA HIS A 17 8.05 7.25 0.56
C HIS A 17 8.28 7.54 2.06
N GLN A 18 7.96 6.58 2.93
CA GLN A 18 8.24 6.66 4.37
C GLN A 18 9.70 6.27 4.73
N GLY A 19 10.55 5.99 3.75
CA GLY A 19 11.92 5.53 3.99
C GLY A 19 12.01 4.10 4.53
N ARG A 20 10.94 3.30 4.42
CA ARG A 20 10.94 1.89 4.85
C ARG A 20 11.67 1.06 3.79
N PRO A 21 12.70 0.27 4.15
CA PRO A 21 13.45 -0.54 3.19
C PRO A 21 12.69 -1.78 2.70
N SER A 22 11.61 -2.19 3.38
CA SER A 22 10.78 -3.35 3.05
C SER A 22 9.36 -3.17 3.56
N CYS A 23 8.36 -3.75 2.89
CA CYS A 23 6.99 -3.77 3.43
C CYS A 23 6.73 -5.04 4.26
N PRO A 24 5.91 -4.95 5.33
CA PRO A 24 5.47 -6.10 6.11
C PRO A 24 4.51 -6.99 5.29
N ALA A 25 4.41 -8.26 5.69
CA ALA A 25 3.39 -9.16 5.18
C ALA A 25 2.00 -8.59 5.52
N GLY A 26 1.17 -8.34 4.51
CA GLY A 26 -0.15 -7.75 4.68
C GLY A 26 -0.19 -6.22 4.74
N CYS A 27 0.80 -5.51 4.18
CA CYS A 27 0.73 -4.06 4.04
C CYS A 27 -0.56 -3.66 3.28
N PRO A 28 -1.49 -2.90 3.89
CA PRO A 28 -2.78 -2.57 3.27
C PRO A 28 -2.62 -1.67 2.04
N LEU A 29 -1.49 -0.96 1.94
CA LEU A 29 -1.18 -0.07 0.82
C LEU A 29 -0.48 -0.80 -0.34
N ALA A 30 0.10 -1.97 -0.12
CA ALA A 30 0.87 -2.69 -1.13
C ALA A 30 0.08 -3.06 -2.40
N PRO A 31 -1.16 -3.58 -2.33
CA PRO A 31 -1.92 -3.90 -3.55
C PRO A 31 -2.32 -2.66 -4.36
N TYR A 32 -2.53 -1.51 -3.70
CA TYR A 32 -2.97 -0.26 -4.35
C TYR A 32 -1.81 0.59 -4.87
N PHE A 33 -0.68 0.59 -4.18
CA PHE A 33 0.46 1.46 -4.44
C PHE A 33 1.73 0.63 -4.71
N PRO A 34 1.80 -0.09 -5.84
CA PRO A 34 2.99 -0.86 -6.21
C PRO A 34 4.18 0.07 -6.44
N ALA A 35 5.39 -0.46 -6.23
CA ALA A 35 6.66 0.27 -6.41
C ALA A 35 6.89 0.76 -7.84
N ASP A 36 6.24 0.14 -8.82
CA ASP A 36 6.36 0.46 -10.25
C ASP A 36 5.78 1.85 -10.60
N ARG A 37 4.86 2.36 -9.77
CA ARG A 37 4.14 3.62 -10.03
C ARG A 37 4.12 4.53 -8.80
N PRO A 38 5.28 5.07 -8.39
CA PRO A 38 5.39 5.90 -7.19
C PRO A 38 4.55 7.19 -7.28
N GLU A 39 4.38 7.73 -8.49
CA GLU A 39 3.59 8.93 -8.76
C GLU A 39 2.14 8.83 -8.26
N ARG A 40 1.53 7.64 -8.31
CA ARG A 40 0.16 7.41 -7.83
C ARG A 40 0.05 7.65 -6.34
N PHE A 41 1.07 7.20 -5.60
CA PHE A 41 1.12 7.45 -4.17
C PHE A 41 1.39 8.92 -3.87
N GLU A 42 2.27 9.58 -4.63
CA GLU A 42 2.54 11.01 -4.45
C GLU A 42 1.29 11.87 -4.66
N TYR A 43 0.52 11.63 -5.73
CA TYR A 43 -0.74 12.34 -5.97
C TYR A 43 -1.78 12.06 -4.89
N ALA A 44 -1.94 10.80 -4.47
CA ALA A 44 -2.86 10.45 -3.39
C ALA A 44 -2.44 11.09 -2.06
N ASN A 45 -1.14 11.10 -1.76
CA ASN A 45 -0.60 11.69 -0.55
C ASN A 45 -0.75 13.21 -0.54
N LEU A 46 -0.61 13.86 -1.70
CA LEU A 46 -0.86 15.30 -1.84
C LEU A 46 -2.33 15.66 -1.58
N LEU A 47 -3.27 14.83 -2.04
CA LEU A 47 -4.71 15.10 -1.93
C LEU A 47 -5.29 14.74 -0.55
N PHE A 48 -4.83 13.64 0.04
CA PHE A 48 -5.47 13.04 1.21
C PHE A 48 -4.52 12.84 2.40
N GLY A 49 -3.20 12.91 2.18
CA GLY A 49 -2.20 12.43 3.13
C GLY A 49 -2.28 10.92 3.35
N VAL A 50 -1.26 10.36 4.01
CA VAL A 50 -1.22 8.91 4.31
C VAL A 50 -2.44 8.46 5.13
N ASP A 51 -2.84 9.24 6.13
CA ASP A 51 -3.97 8.92 7.01
C ASP A 51 -5.32 8.93 6.26
N GLY A 52 -5.54 9.95 5.42
CA GLY A 52 -6.75 10.04 4.61
C GLY A 52 -6.83 8.98 3.52
N ILE A 53 -5.69 8.47 3.03
CA ILE A 53 -5.65 7.30 2.16
C ILE A 53 -6.08 6.06 2.94
N LEU A 54 -5.49 5.81 4.12
CA LEU A 54 -5.82 4.64 4.95
C LEU A 54 -7.30 4.61 5.31
N CYS A 55 -7.85 5.73 5.80
CA CYS A 55 -9.27 5.86 6.14
C CYS A 55 -10.18 5.57 4.93
N ARG A 56 -9.80 6.03 3.73
CA ARG A 56 -10.55 5.73 2.50
C ARG A 56 -10.47 4.26 2.10
N LEU A 57 -9.32 3.61 2.26
CA LEU A 57 -9.15 2.19 1.97
C LEU A 57 -9.93 1.33 2.96
N GLU A 58 -9.95 1.69 4.25
CA GLU A 58 -10.78 1.02 5.25
C GLU A 58 -12.27 1.16 4.93
N ALA A 59 -12.72 2.35 4.52
CA ALA A 59 -14.11 2.59 4.14
C ALA A 59 -14.52 1.89 2.83
N ALA A 60 -13.60 1.73 1.88
CA ALA A 60 -13.84 1.01 0.63
C ALA A 60 -13.97 -0.51 0.86
N GLY A 61 -13.45 -1.01 1.99
CA GLY A 61 -13.35 -2.44 2.26
C GLY A 61 -12.24 -3.11 1.46
N PRO A 62 -11.93 -4.39 1.75
CA PRO A 62 -10.93 -5.13 0.99
C PRO A 62 -11.40 -5.29 -0.46
N ASP A 63 -10.53 -4.94 -1.40
CA ASP A 63 -10.72 -5.15 -2.83
C ASP A 63 -10.89 -6.65 -3.10
N THR A 64 -12.14 -7.11 -3.14
CA THR A 64 -12.47 -8.53 -3.32
C THR A 64 -12.43 -8.94 -4.82
N GLY A 65 -11.80 -8.12 -5.68
CA GLY A 65 -11.43 -8.49 -7.05
C GLY A 65 -12.49 -9.25 -7.85
N LEU A 66 -13.73 -8.74 -7.88
CA LEU A 66 -14.80 -9.25 -8.76
C LEU A 66 -14.68 -8.64 -10.16
#